data_AF-A0AAD4N8G1-F1
#
_entry.id   AF-A0AAD4N8G1-F1
#
_cell.length_a   1.000
_cell.length_b   1.000
_cell.length_c   1.000
_cell.angle_alpha   90.00
_cell.angle_beta   90.00
_cell.angle_gamma   90.00
#
_symmetry.space_group_name_H-M   'P 1'
#
loop_
_entity.id
_entity.type
_entity.pdbx_description
1 polymer ?
#
loop_
_entity_poly.entity_id
_entity_poly.type
_entity_poly.pdbx_seq_one_letter_code
_entity_poly.pdbx_strand_id
1 'polypeptide(L)'
;MVQSASFCAKDANEMAVKYSFADIKSDKAVSKDALNLLSVAMQSFIEDMLLQAALEANESGKMEVEVSDLEKIWPYVMLRY
;
A
#
# COMPACT_ATOMS: atom_id res chain seq x y z
N MET A 1 0.21 24.61 4.59
CA MET A 1 -0.65 24.05 3.53
C MET A 1 -0.03 22.73 3.09
N VAL A 2 -0.50 21.59 3.61
CA VAL A 2 -0.01 20.25 3.22
C VAL A 2 -1.19 19.54 2.57
N GLN A 3 -1.39 19.81 1.28
CA GLN A 3 -2.39 19.18 0.43
C GLN A 3 -1.66 18.76 -0.86
N SER A 4 -0.89 17.67 -0.82
CA SER A 4 -0.15 17.25 -2.03
C SER A 4 0.14 15.76 -2.17
N ALA A 5 -0.04 14.90 -1.16
CA ALA A 5 0.16 13.45 -1.30
C ALA A 5 -1.14 12.67 -1.50
N SER A 6 -2.24 13.13 -0.87
CA SER A 6 -3.52 12.41 -0.85
C SER A 6 -4.25 12.40 -2.21
N PHE A 7 -4.02 13.41 -3.07
CA PHE A 7 -4.65 13.47 -4.39
C PHE A 7 -4.02 12.48 -5.39
N CYS A 8 -2.69 12.35 -5.40
CA CYS A 8 -1.99 11.43 -6.30
C CYS A 8 -2.21 9.95 -5.95
N ALA A 9 -2.38 9.62 -4.66
CA ALA A 9 -2.63 8.25 -4.22
C ALA A 9 -4.00 7.72 -4.69
N LYS A 10 -5.01 8.60 -4.75
CA LYS A 10 -6.38 8.22 -5.13
C LYS A 10 -6.48 7.74 -6.58
N ASP A 11 -5.88 8.49 -7.51
CA ASP A 11 -5.92 8.15 -8.94
C ASP A 11 -5.07 6.90 -9.24
N ALA A 12 -3.94 6.72 -8.54
CA ALA A 12 -3.11 5.53 -8.65
C ALA A 12 -3.83 4.26 -8.14
N ASN A 13 -4.59 4.37 -7.05
CA ASN A 13 -5.36 3.28 -6.49
C ASN A 13 -6.53 2.87 -7.42
N GLU A 14 -7.29 3.83 -7.96
CA GLU A 14 -8.34 3.51 -8.95
C GLU A 14 -7.77 2.85 -10.21
N MET A 15 -6.58 3.25 -10.64
CA MET A 15 -5.91 2.68 -11.80
C MET A 15 -5.39 1.26 -11.52
N ALA A 16 -4.74 1.01 -10.38
CA ALA A 16 -4.24 -0.31 -9.98
C ALA A 16 -5.34 -1.38 -9.89
N VAL A 17 -6.53 -0.99 -9.39
CA VAL A 17 -7.72 -1.84 -9.40
C VAL A 17 -8.11 -2.16 -10.83
N LYS A 18 -8.34 -1.15 -11.67
CA LYS A 18 -8.80 -1.37 -13.05
C LYS A 18 -7.86 -2.27 -13.85
N TYR A 19 -6.54 -2.15 -13.68
CA TYR A 19 -5.57 -3.04 -14.32
C TYR A 19 -5.64 -4.50 -13.81
N SER A 20 -5.85 -4.71 -12.51
CA SER A 20 -5.97 -6.05 -11.92
C SER A 20 -7.29 -6.74 -12.26
N PHE A 21 -8.33 -5.96 -12.58
CA PHE A 21 -9.65 -6.43 -13.02
C PHE A 21 -9.80 -6.50 -14.55
N ALA A 22 -8.77 -6.14 -15.33
CA ALA A 22 -8.84 -6.04 -16.79
C ALA A 22 -9.20 -7.37 -17.50
N ASP A 23 -8.93 -8.52 -16.87
CA ASP A 23 -9.28 -9.86 -17.38
C ASP A 23 -10.67 -10.36 -16.95
N ILE A 24 -11.34 -9.66 -16.04
CA ILE A 24 -12.70 -10.01 -15.64
C ILE A 24 -13.64 -9.42 -16.71
N LYS A 25 -13.97 -10.24 -17.71
CA LYS A 25 -15.02 -9.99 -18.72
C LYS A 25 -16.43 -9.93 -18.11
N SER A 26 -16.60 -9.18 -17.04
CA SER A 26 -17.89 -9.02 -16.38
C SER A 26 -18.07 -7.57 -16.01
N ASP A 27 -19.28 -7.05 -16.22
CA ASP A 27 -19.80 -5.74 -15.80
C ASP A 27 -19.75 -5.49 -14.28
N LYS A 28 -18.85 -6.14 -13.55
CA LYS A 28 -18.57 -5.88 -12.14
C LYS A 28 -17.77 -4.59 -12.02
N ALA A 29 -18.46 -3.47 -12.22
CA ALA A 29 -18.01 -2.18 -11.74
C ALA A 29 -17.83 -2.28 -10.22
N VAL A 30 -16.58 -2.15 -9.75
CA VAL A 30 -16.30 -1.96 -8.32
C VAL A 30 -17.00 -0.68 -7.91
N SER A 31 -17.86 -0.74 -6.87
CA SER A 31 -18.59 0.44 -6.42
C SER A 31 -17.61 1.53 -5.95
N LYS A 32 -18.02 2.80 -6.06
CA LYS A 32 -17.22 3.92 -5.59
C LYS A 32 -16.82 3.77 -4.12
N ASP A 33 -17.71 3.24 -3.29
CA ASP A 33 -17.44 3.00 -1.87
C ASP A 33 -16.41 1.90 -1.66
N ALA A 34 -16.46 0.82 -2.45
CA ALA A 34 -15.45 -0.23 -2.42
C ALA A 34 -14.07 0.28 -2.90
N LEU A 35 -14.02 1.16 -3.91
CA LEU A 35 -12.79 1.83 -4.34
C LEU A 35 -12.21 2.73 -3.24
N ASN A 36 -13.05 3.51 -2.56
CA ASN A 36 -12.62 4.34 -1.44
C ASN A 36 -12.08 3.49 -0.29
N LEU A 37 -12.78 2.40 0.06
CA LEU A 37 -12.35 1.49 1.11
C LEU A 37 -11.01 0.83 0.77
N LEU A 38 -10.84 0.39 -0.48
CA LEU A 38 -9.58 -0.18 -0.92
C LEU A 38 -8.45 0.86 -0.89
N SER A 39 -8.71 2.11 -1.29
CA SER A 39 -7.72 3.18 -1.21
C SER A 39 -7.23 3.38 0.23
N VAL A 40 -8.13 3.33 1.21
CA VAL A 40 -7.77 3.41 2.63
C VAL A 40 -6.98 2.17 3.05
N ALA A 41 -7.44 0.97 2.68
CA ALA A 41 -6.75 -0.28 3.02
C ALA A 41 -5.33 -0.35 2.45
N MET A 42 -5.13 0.06 1.18
CA MET A 42 -3.81 0.14 0.56
C MET A 42 -2.90 1.15 1.27
N GLN A 43 -3.45 2.30 1.68
CA GLN A 43 -2.68 3.29 2.43
C GLN A 43 -2.24 2.73 3.78
N SER A 44 -3.15 2.09 4.53
CA SER A 44 -2.82 1.45 5.82
C SER A 44 -1.77 0.34 5.65
N PHE A 45 -1.87 -0.48 4.61
CA PHE A 45 -0.87 -1.50 4.31
C PHE A 45 0.53 -0.90 4.06
N ILE A 46 0.62 0.18 3.27
CA ILE A 46 1.89 0.86 2.98
C ILE A 46 2.46 1.48 4.25
N GLU A 47 1.62 2.14 5.06
CA GLU A 47 2.03 2.75 6.33
C GLU A 47 2.57 1.70 7.32
N ASP A 48 1.88 0.56 7.46
CA ASP A 48 2.32 -0.56 8.31
C ASP A 48 3.65 -1.16 7.84
N MET A 49 3.84 -1.33 6.52
CA MET A 49 5.11 -1.79 5.96
C MET A 49 6.25 -0.83 6.27
N LEU A 50 6.06 0.46 6.00
CA LEU A 50 7.11 1.47 6.21
C LEU A 50 7.48 1.58 7.69
N LEU A 51 6.50 1.51 8.59
CA LEU A 51 6.75 1.54 10.02
C LEU A 51 7.57 0.34 10.47
N GLN A 52 7.22 -0.87 10.04
CA GLN A 52 7.98 -2.08 10.38
C GLN A 52 9.39 -2.05 9.79
N ALA A 53 9.56 -1.54 8.57
CA ALA A 53 10.88 -1.45 7.94
C ALA A 53 11.76 -0.41 8.63
N ALA A 54 11.17 0.71 9.08
CA ALA A 54 11.86 1.70 9.88
C ALA A 54 12.29 1.15 11.25
N LEU A 55 11.45 0.32 11.89
CA LEU A 55 11.82 -0.37 13.13
C LEU A 55 12.96 -1.36 12.91
N GLU A 56 12.91 -2.19 11.87
CA GLU A 56 13.99 -3.14 11.52
C GLU A 56 15.32 -2.43 11.21
N ALA A 57 15.26 -1.32 10.45
CA ALA A 57 16.42 -0.50 10.15
C ALA A 57 17.02 0.13 11.43
N ASN A 58 16.16 0.64 12.32
CA ASN A 58 16.57 1.22 13.60
C ASN A 58 17.17 0.17 14.55
N GLU A 59 16.60 -1.03 14.62
CA GLU A 59 17.16 -2.16 15.40
C GLU A 59 18.53 -2.58 14.87
N SER A 60 18.73 -2.46 13.55
CA SER A 60 20.00 -2.72 12.89
C SER A 60 20.99 -1.54 12.96
N GLY A 61 20.62 -0.41 13.61
CA GLY A 61 21.45 0.78 13.75
C GLY A 61 21.63 1.59 12.45
N LYS A 62 20.77 1.39 11.46
CA LYS A 62 20.78 2.12 10.18
C LYS A 62 20.02 3.44 10.30
N MET A 63 20.48 4.47 9.59
CA MET A 63 19.77 5.77 9.50
C MET A 63 18.74 5.82 8.38
N GLU A 64 18.82 4.89 7.43
CA GLU A 64 17.94 4.82 6.28
C GLU A 64 17.35 3.41 6.17
N VAL A 65 16.11 3.34 5.67
CA VAL A 65 15.44 2.06 5.38
C VAL A 65 15.96 1.55 4.04
N GLU A 66 16.55 0.35 4.05
CA GLU A 66 17.02 -0.31 2.85
C GLU A 66 16.02 -1.36 2.35
N VAL A 67 16.16 -1.75 1.08
CA VAL A 67 15.32 -2.81 0.50
C VAL A 67 15.42 -4.12 1.30
N SER A 68 16.60 -4.43 1.83
CA SER A 68 16.79 -5.63 2.66
C SER A 68 15.93 -5.63 3.93
N ASP A 69 15.62 -4.45 4.48
CA ASP A 69 14.82 -4.34 5.70
C ASP A 69 13.34 -4.60 5.36
N LEU A 70 12.88 -4.15 4.18
CA LEU A 70 11.57 -4.49 3.61
C LEU A 70 11.45 -6.00 3.34
N GLU A 71 12.47 -6.63 2.76
CA GLU A 71 12.47 -8.07 2.44
C GLU A 71 12.34 -8.95 3.70
N LYS A 72 12.96 -8.54 4.81
CA LYS A 72 12.86 -9.25 6.10
C LYS A 72 11.47 -9.19 6.70
N ILE A 73 10.82 -8.03 6.64
CA ILE A 73 9.49 -7.84 7.24
C ILE A 73 8.37 -8.36 6.34
N TRP A 74 8.61 -8.48 5.04
CA TRP A 74 7.59 -8.81 4.02
C TRP A 74 6.76 -10.06 4.36
N PRO A 75 7.35 -11.20 4.81
CA PRO A 75 6.56 -12.37 5.17
C PRO A 75 5.61 -12.13 6.34
N TYR A 76 6.01 -11.30 7.31
CA TYR A 76 5.19 -11.01 8.49
C TYR A 76 4.05 -10.06 8.18
N VAL A 77 4.31 -9.05 7.35
CA VAL A 77 3.26 -8.12 6.90
C VAL A 77 2.23 -8.88 6.06
N MET A 78 2.67 -9.74 5.16
CA MET A 78 1.78 -10.52 4.30
C MET A 78 0.96 -11.58 5.02
N LEU A 79 1.39 -12.08 6.18
CA LEU A 79 0.57 -13.00 6.99
C LEU A 79 -0.55 -12.29 7.77
N ARG A 80 -0.48 -10.96 7.89
CA ARG A 80 -1.45 -10.15 8.65
C ARG A 80 -2.63 -9.67 7.79
N TYR A 81 -2.48 -9.71 6.47
CA TYR A 81 -3.44 -9.26 5.46
C TYR A 81 -3.91 -10.43 4.59
#